data_AF-A0A125T260-F1
#
_entry.id   AF-A0A125T260-F1
#
_cell.length_a   1.000
_cell.length_b   1.000
_cell.length_c   1.000
_cell.angle_alpha   90.00
_cell.angle_beta   90.00
_cell.angle_gamma   90.00
#
_symmetry.space_group_name_H-M   'P 1'
#
loop_
_entity.id
_entity.type
_entity.pdbx_description
1 polymer ?
#
loop_
_entity_poly.entity_id
_entity_poly.type
_entity_poly.pdbx_seq_one_letter_code
_entity_poly.pdbx_strand_id
1 'polypeptide(L)'
;MKKRFTCTLLFIAIALGVVKIARAQDPQADAGTYMTAISTAETDMNKAYMAYISASAHSSRKRKIEKLRNIAVDNIVICQNTITNLPPYKGDNSLRQSSLKFIQLCYKIFNDDYTHIVNMDDIAERSYDEMQAYLLLEQATNDSLEMGNKRIAAAEKAFAAKYGVTLISERTELGDKMEATGRETRYHDKVYLLFYKCNWEDNQLTEAVNQKNVTKIEQVRSALGKYAIEGLKVLDTLKAFDNDGSLANACRQALSFYKTEADTQAPKLTDYFMKEEAFNKLKATMDAKSADQRTQQDVDAYNKGVNEINAAVNTYNQTNQDLNNGRNDVINTWNATEKQFMDIHTPYYK
;
A
#
# COMPACT_ATOMS: atom_id res chain seq x y z
N MET A 1 -41.51 -2.12 7.28
CA MET A 1 -42.20 -2.52 8.54
C MET A 1 -41.16 -2.53 9.65
N LYS A 2 -41.01 -1.45 10.42
CA LYS A 2 -41.65 -1.27 11.73
C LYS A 2 -41.69 -2.56 12.56
N LYS A 3 -40.94 -2.59 13.66
CA LYS A 3 -41.51 -2.83 15.00
C LYS A 3 -40.80 -1.93 16.00
N ARG A 4 -41.59 -0.96 16.48
CA ARG A 4 -41.40 -0.21 17.70
C ARG A 4 -41.74 -1.13 18.88
N PHE A 5 -41.04 -0.97 19.99
CA PHE A 5 -41.58 -1.29 21.31
C PHE A 5 -41.47 -0.04 22.18
N THR A 6 -42.54 0.25 22.90
CA THR A 6 -42.80 1.47 23.65
C THR A 6 -42.99 1.14 25.13
N CYS A 7 -42.57 2.10 25.97
CA CYS A 7 -43.09 2.48 27.29
C CYS A 7 -42.81 1.58 28.50
N THR A 8 -42.10 2.15 29.49
CA THR A 8 -42.72 2.54 30.78
C THR A 8 -41.95 3.69 31.47
N LEU A 9 -42.66 4.35 32.40
CA LEU A 9 -42.54 5.70 32.96
C LEU A 9 -41.45 5.93 34.05
N LEU A 10 -40.96 7.19 34.04
CA LEU A 10 -40.72 8.17 35.13
C LEU A 10 -40.21 7.72 36.52
N PHE A 11 -39.09 8.31 36.94
CA PHE A 11 -38.98 9.00 38.25
C PHE A 11 -37.93 10.11 38.20
N ILE A 12 -38.33 11.33 38.56
CA ILE A 12 -37.45 12.47 38.83
C ILE A 12 -36.91 12.31 40.26
N ALA A 13 -35.59 12.33 40.41
CA ALA A 13 -34.94 12.66 41.66
C ALA A 13 -33.94 13.79 41.37
N ILE A 14 -34.31 15.01 41.76
CA ILE A 14 -33.39 16.15 41.86
C ILE A 14 -32.50 15.84 43.08
N ALA A 15 -31.34 15.26 42.83
CA ALA A 15 -30.25 15.26 43.79
C ALA A 15 -29.38 16.48 43.49
N LEU A 16 -29.48 17.51 44.34
CA LEU A 16 -28.48 18.55 44.51
C LEU A 16 -27.20 17.88 45.03
N GLY A 17 -26.46 17.25 44.12
CA GLY A 17 -25.09 16.82 44.35
C GLY A 17 -24.18 18.01 44.15
N VAL A 18 -23.44 18.36 45.19
CA VAL A 18 -22.32 19.30 45.15
C VAL A 18 -21.43 18.92 43.97
N VAL A 19 -21.51 19.69 42.88
CA VAL A 19 -20.52 19.63 41.81
C VAL A 19 -19.23 20.07 42.47
N LYS A 20 -18.35 19.12 42.79
CA LYS A 20 -16.93 19.44 42.88
C LYS A 20 -16.58 19.98 41.50
N ILE A 21 -16.53 21.30 41.39
CA ILE A 21 -15.89 21.97 40.26
C ILE A 21 -14.45 21.46 40.35
N ALA A 22 -14.13 20.45 39.54
CA ALA A 22 -12.76 20.21 39.16
C ALA A 22 -12.30 21.53 38.60
N ARG A 23 -11.48 22.27 39.36
CA ARG A 23 -10.87 23.47 38.82
C ARG A 23 -10.03 22.97 37.66
N ALA A 24 -10.45 23.29 36.44
CA ALA A 24 -9.54 23.26 35.31
C ALA A 24 -8.29 24.00 35.78
N GLN A 25 -7.15 23.30 35.78
CA GLN A 25 -5.88 23.93 36.12
C GLN A 25 -5.74 25.15 35.21
N ASP A 26 -5.49 26.33 35.79
CA ASP A 26 -5.27 27.53 35.01
C ASP A 26 -4.07 27.25 34.09
N PRO A 27 -4.26 27.18 32.74
CA PRO A 27 -3.18 26.84 31.83
C PRO A 27 -2.07 27.91 31.84
N GLN A 28 -2.30 29.08 32.46
CA GLN A 28 -1.31 30.12 32.68
C GLN A 28 -0.55 30.01 34.01
N ALA A 29 -0.91 29.07 34.90
CA ALA A 29 -0.35 28.95 36.25
C ALA A 29 1.18 28.86 36.23
N ASP A 30 1.72 28.04 35.33
CA ASP A 30 3.15 27.89 35.09
C ASP A 30 3.40 27.34 33.68
N ALA A 31 4.65 27.42 33.23
CA ALA A 31 5.02 27.05 31.86
C ALA A 31 4.89 25.53 31.62
N GLY A 32 5.10 24.70 32.64
CA GLY A 32 4.89 23.26 32.57
C GLY A 32 3.41 22.91 32.40
N THR A 33 2.52 23.56 33.14
CA THR A 33 1.06 23.41 32.98
C THR A 33 0.61 23.84 31.59
N TYR A 34 1.15 24.94 31.05
CA TYR A 34 0.86 25.39 29.68
C TYR A 34 1.29 24.38 28.61
N MET A 35 2.53 23.88 28.72
CA MET A 35 3.05 22.84 27.83
C MET A 35 2.22 21.57 27.92
N THR A 36 1.81 21.17 29.13
CA THR A 36 0.98 19.97 29.37
C THR A 36 -0.39 20.10 28.70
N ALA A 37 -1.01 21.28 28.73
CA ALA A 37 -2.28 21.51 28.07
C ALA A 37 -2.19 21.32 26.55
N ILE A 38 -1.10 21.79 25.92
CA ILE A 38 -0.83 21.62 24.49
C ILE A 38 -0.52 20.15 24.18
N SER A 39 0.44 19.54 24.88
CA SER A 39 0.91 18.19 24.59
C SER A 39 -0.14 17.12 24.88
N THR A 40 -1.05 17.35 25.84
CA THR A 40 -2.20 16.44 26.08
C THR A 40 -3.15 16.43 24.90
N ALA A 41 -3.50 17.61 24.36
CA ALA A 41 -4.38 17.71 23.20
C ALA A 41 -3.76 17.06 21.95
N GLU A 42 -2.46 17.28 21.72
CA GLU A 42 -1.72 16.63 20.63
C GLU A 42 -1.60 15.12 20.83
N THR A 43 -1.40 14.66 22.07
CA THR A 43 -1.34 13.24 22.40
C THR A 43 -2.65 12.55 22.02
N ASP A 44 -3.80 13.10 22.40
CA ASP A 44 -5.10 12.49 22.10
C ASP A 44 -5.39 12.42 20.60
N MET A 45 -4.99 13.45 19.84
CA MET A 45 -4.98 13.43 18.37
C MET A 45 -4.13 12.28 17.82
N ASN A 46 -2.89 12.13 18.32
CA ASN A 46 -1.97 11.09 17.88
C ASN A 46 -2.46 9.67 18.23
N LYS A 47 -3.17 9.50 19.36
CA LYS A 47 -3.81 8.21 19.71
C LYS A 47 -4.83 7.79 18.67
N ALA A 48 -5.69 8.72 18.24
CA ALA A 48 -6.72 8.45 17.23
C ALA A 48 -6.10 8.08 15.87
N TYR A 49 -5.02 8.76 15.48
CA TYR A 49 -4.26 8.40 14.29
C TYR A 49 -3.67 6.99 14.37
N MET A 50 -3.02 6.64 15.49
CA MET A 50 -2.43 5.31 15.66
C MET A 50 -3.48 4.20 15.70
N ALA A 51 -4.67 4.46 16.25
CA ALA A 51 -5.79 3.53 16.18
C ALA A 51 -6.25 3.28 14.74
N TYR A 52 -6.25 4.31 13.90
CA TYR A 52 -6.54 4.19 12.47
C TYR A 52 -5.48 3.34 11.74
N ILE A 53 -4.19 3.69 11.87
CA ILE A 53 -3.09 2.94 11.24
C ILE A 53 -3.11 1.46 11.66
N SER A 54 -3.25 1.20 12.95
CA SER A 54 -3.32 -0.16 13.48
C SER A 54 -4.52 -0.94 12.92
N ALA A 55 -5.67 -0.29 12.74
CA ALA A 55 -6.83 -0.92 12.13
C ALA A 55 -6.68 -1.15 10.62
N SER A 56 -5.97 -0.27 9.90
CA SER A 56 -5.69 -0.43 8.47
C SER A 56 -4.78 -1.63 8.21
N ALA A 57 -3.76 -1.85 9.04
CA ALA A 57 -2.87 -3.01 8.93
C ALA A 57 -3.55 -4.32 9.36
N HIS A 58 -4.29 -4.30 10.48
CA HIS A 58 -4.72 -5.54 11.15
C HIS A 58 -6.19 -5.92 10.92
N SER A 59 -6.97 -5.13 10.17
CA SER A 59 -8.41 -5.37 10.01
C SER A 59 -8.86 -5.37 8.55
N SER A 60 -9.54 -6.44 8.13
CA SER A 60 -10.24 -6.47 6.84
C SER A 60 -11.58 -5.70 6.81
N ARG A 61 -12.00 -5.10 7.93
CA ARG A 61 -13.31 -4.45 8.05
C ARG A 61 -13.26 -3.00 7.55
N LYS A 62 -13.48 -2.80 6.25
CA LYS A 62 -13.50 -1.46 5.60
C LYS A 62 -14.30 -0.41 6.37
N ARG A 63 -15.52 -0.75 6.82
CA ARG A 63 -16.37 0.17 7.63
C ARG A 63 -15.74 0.59 8.96
N LYS A 64 -14.95 -0.29 9.60
CA LYS A 64 -14.25 0.03 10.86
C LYS A 64 -13.09 0.99 10.58
N ILE A 65 -12.30 0.71 9.55
CA ILE A 65 -11.17 1.55 9.13
C ILE A 65 -11.66 2.97 8.83
N GLU A 66 -12.70 3.08 8.00
CA GLU A 66 -13.34 4.35 7.64
C GLU A 66 -13.83 5.13 8.86
N LYS A 67 -14.47 4.44 9.81
CA LYS A 67 -14.92 5.05 11.06
C LYS A 67 -13.75 5.60 11.87
N LEU A 68 -12.64 4.86 11.97
CA LEU A 68 -11.46 5.30 12.72
C LEU A 68 -10.75 6.47 12.04
N ARG A 69 -10.74 6.53 10.69
CA ARG A 69 -10.27 7.71 9.95
C ARG A 69 -11.07 8.95 10.33
N ASN A 70 -12.40 8.86 10.32
CA ASN A 70 -13.27 9.98 10.71
C ASN A 70 -13.04 10.42 12.16
N ILE A 71 -12.84 9.45 13.08
CA ILE A 71 -12.47 9.75 14.47
C ILE A 71 -11.11 10.49 14.53
N ALA A 72 -10.13 10.13 13.71
CA ALA A 72 -8.85 10.84 13.65
C ALA A 72 -9.05 12.30 13.19
N VAL A 73 -9.84 12.53 12.14
CA VAL A 73 -10.19 13.89 11.66
C VAL A 73 -10.89 14.69 12.75
N ASP A 74 -11.89 14.10 13.42
CA ASP A 74 -12.61 14.74 14.52
C ASP A 74 -11.66 15.15 15.66
N ASN A 75 -10.70 14.28 16.02
CA ASN A 75 -9.73 14.57 17.07
C ASN A 75 -8.72 15.65 16.66
N ILE A 76 -8.35 15.76 15.38
CA ILE A 76 -7.55 16.88 14.86
C ILE A 76 -8.30 18.20 15.07
N VAL A 77 -9.60 18.24 14.75
CA VAL A 77 -10.44 19.44 14.94
C VAL A 77 -10.61 19.78 16.42
N ILE A 78 -10.82 18.77 17.28
CA ILE A 78 -10.88 18.97 18.74
C ILE A 78 -9.57 19.55 19.28
N CYS A 79 -8.43 18.99 18.84
CA CYS A 79 -7.10 19.48 19.21
C CYS A 79 -6.90 20.94 18.77
N GLN A 80 -7.25 21.26 17.52
CA GLN A 80 -7.18 22.62 16.98
C GLN A 80 -8.00 23.61 17.82
N ASN A 81 -9.25 23.26 18.14
CA ASN A 81 -10.13 24.11 18.94
C ASN A 81 -9.60 24.29 20.37
N THR A 82 -9.10 23.21 20.99
CA THR A 82 -8.53 23.23 22.34
C THR A 82 -7.36 24.22 22.41
N ILE A 83 -6.42 24.13 21.46
CA ILE A 83 -5.21 24.96 21.45
C ILE A 83 -5.51 26.39 20.99
N THR A 84 -6.48 26.58 20.09
CA THR A 84 -6.95 27.91 19.69
C THR A 84 -7.50 28.68 20.88
N ASN A 85 -8.20 28.01 21.80
CA ASN A 85 -8.79 28.61 22.99
C ASN A 85 -7.77 28.88 24.12
N LEU A 86 -6.54 28.37 24.02
CA LEU A 86 -5.49 28.71 24.97
C LEU A 86 -5.00 30.14 24.74
N PRO A 87 -4.93 31.00 25.79
CA PRO A 87 -4.28 32.29 25.65
C PRO A 87 -2.76 32.13 25.44
N PRO A 88 -2.07 33.12 24.86
CA PRO A 88 -0.60 33.15 24.84
C PRO A 88 -0.03 33.05 26.26
N TYR A 89 1.02 32.24 26.47
CA TYR A 89 1.64 32.10 27.78
C TYR A 89 2.45 33.34 28.16
N LYS A 90 1.96 34.13 29.12
CA LYS A 90 2.61 35.40 29.52
C LYS A 90 2.95 36.30 28.31
N GLY A 91 2.06 36.33 27.31
CA GLY A 91 2.25 37.07 26.06
C GLY A 91 3.08 36.36 24.98
N ASP A 92 3.71 35.23 25.28
CA ASP A 92 4.41 34.40 24.29
C ASP A 92 3.45 33.42 23.61
N ASN A 93 3.31 33.57 22.30
CA ASN A 93 2.43 32.74 21.47
C ASN A 93 3.21 31.72 20.61
N SER A 94 4.53 31.61 20.78
CA SER A 94 5.40 30.82 19.89
C SER A 94 5.05 29.33 19.89
N LEU A 95 4.88 28.73 21.06
CA LEU A 95 4.55 27.30 21.18
C LEU A 95 3.16 27.00 20.64
N ARG A 96 2.14 27.76 21.07
CA ARG A 96 0.77 27.65 20.57
C ARG A 96 0.69 27.81 19.05
N GLN A 97 1.37 28.80 18.48
CA GLN A 97 1.36 29.01 17.04
C GLN A 97 2.04 27.86 16.29
N SER A 98 3.14 27.32 16.83
CA SER A 98 3.83 26.17 16.24
C SER A 98 2.96 24.92 16.26
N SER A 99 2.25 24.68 17.36
CA SER A 99 1.28 23.60 17.51
C SER A 99 0.12 23.74 16.52
N LEU A 100 -0.50 24.92 16.41
CA LEU A 100 -1.57 25.17 15.44
C LEU A 100 -1.15 24.92 13.99
N LYS A 101 0.10 25.26 13.63
CA LYS A 101 0.64 24.96 12.29
C LYS A 101 0.79 23.46 12.06
N PHE A 102 1.25 22.72 13.07
CA PHE A 102 1.34 21.26 13.00
C PHE A 102 -0.04 20.61 12.86
N ILE A 103 -1.01 21.03 13.66
CA ILE A 103 -2.39 20.52 13.61
C ILE A 103 -3.05 20.84 12.26
N GLN A 104 -2.83 22.04 11.72
CA GLN A 104 -3.32 22.41 10.39
C GLN A 104 -2.71 21.53 9.29
N LEU A 105 -1.42 21.19 9.40
CA LEU A 105 -0.79 20.22 8.50
C LEU A 105 -1.45 18.85 8.61
N CYS A 106 -1.68 18.35 9.82
CA CYS A 106 -2.41 17.10 10.04
C CYS A 106 -3.81 17.16 9.41
N TYR A 107 -4.57 18.23 9.64
CA TYR A 107 -5.91 18.38 9.07
C TYR A 107 -5.90 18.31 7.54
N LYS A 108 -5.01 19.07 6.89
CA LYS A 108 -4.83 19.03 5.44
C LYS A 108 -4.55 17.61 4.95
N ILE A 109 -3.67 16.89 5.64
CA ILE A 109 -3.29 15.53 5.27
C ILE A 109 -4.46 14.54 5.40
N PHE A 110 -5.15 14.54 6.54
CA PHE A 110 -6.22 13.56 6.82
C PHE A 110 -7.55 13.87 6.15
N ASN A 111 -7.70 15.07 5.58
CA ASN A 111 -8.92 15.50 4.92
C ASN A 111 -8.70 15.73 3.41
N ASP A 112 -7.80 16.63 3.06
CA ASP A 112 -7.63 17.12 1.69
C ASP A 112 -6.75 16.17 0.87
N ASP A 113 -5.55 15.87 1.39
CA ASP A 113 -4.61 14.96 0.70
C ASP A 113 -5.17 13.54 0.69
N TYR A 114 -5.89 13.12 1.75
CA TYR A 114 -6.61 11.85 1.76
C TYR A 114 -7.64 11.73 0.63
N THR A 115 -8.42 12.78 0.36
CA THR A 115 -9.38 12.75 -0.76
C THR A 115 -8.65 12.58 -2.10
N HIS A 116 -7.48 13.20 -2.24
CA HIS A 116 -6.64 13.01 -3.42
C HIS A 116 -6.05 11.59 -3.49
N ILE A 117 -5.60 11.03 -2.38
CA ILE A 117 -5.09 9.65 -2.28
C ILE A 117 -6.19 8.67 -2.66
N VAL A 118 -7.42 8.81 -2.16
CA VAL A 118 -8.56 7.96 -2.53
C VAL A 118 -8.87 8.05 -4.02
N ASN A 119 -8.87 9.25 -4.59
CA ASN A 119 -9.07 9.41 -6.04
C ASN A 119 -7.95 8.77 -6.86
N MET A 120 -6.72 8.74 -6.33
CA MET A 120 -5.59 8.06 -6.96
C MET A 120 -5.64 6.55 -6.78
N ASP A 121 -6.12 6.04 -5.64
CA ASP A 121 -6.32 4.60 -5.38
C ASP A 121 -7.21 3.96 -6.46
N ASP A 122 -8.31 4.65 -6.82
CA ASP A 122 -9.24 4.22 -7.87
C ASP A 122 -8.59 4.01 -9.26
N ILE A 123 -7.43 4.63 -9.51
CA ILE A 123 -6.69 4.52 -10.77
C ILE A 123 -5.29 3.92 -10.61
N ALA A 124 -4.82 3.68 -9.38
CA ALA A 124 -3.46 3.24 -9.08
C ALA A 124 -3.17 1.90 -9.76
N GLU A 125 -4.16 1.01 -9.84
CA GLU A 125 -3.99 -0.32 -10.41
C GLU A 125 -3.95 -0.35 -11.96
N ARG A 126 -4.16 0.78 -12.64
CA ARG A 126 -4.21 0.84 -14.11
C ARG A 126 -2.83 0.74 -14.76
N SER A 127 -1.79 1.24 -14.10
CA SER A 127 -0.41 1.16 -14.57
C SER A 127 0.59 1.22 -13.43
N TYR A 128 1.82 0.77 -13.71
CA TYR A 128 2.93 0.94 -12.79
C TYR A 128 3.17 2.41 -12.40
N ASP A 129 3.06 3.34 -13.35
CA ASP A 129 3.34 4.75 -13.09
C ASP A 129 2.27 5.37 -12.17
N GLU A 130 0.99 4.99 -12.33
CA GLU A 130 -0.10 5.42 -11.45
C GLU A 130 0.09 4.86 -10.03
N MET A 131 0.45 3.58 -9.89
CA MET A 131 0.77 2.97 -8.59
C MET A 131 1.98 3.63 -7.91
N GLN A 132 3.04 3.89 -8.67
CA GLN A 132 4.21 4.59 -8.14
C GLN A 132 3.86 6.01 -7.70
N ALA A 133 3.07 6.75 -8.48
CA ALA A 133 2.62 8.08 -8.10
C ALA A 133 1.76 8.07 -6.83
N TYR A 134 0.90 7.07 -6.69
CA TYR A 134 0.09 6.85 -5.50
C TYR A 134 0.96 6.63 -4.25
N LEU A 135 1.89 5.67 -4.28
CA LEU A 135 2.78 5.39 -3.14
C LEU A 135 3.73 6.55 -2.83
N LEU A 136 4.20 7.28 -3.84
CA LEU A 136 4.99 8.50 -3.63
C LEU A 136 4.18 9.59 -2.92
N LEU A 137 2.89 9.73 -3.23
CA LEU A 137 2.00 10.67 -2.55
C LEU A 137 1.79 10.26 -1.08
N GLU A 138 1.57 8.98 -0.81
CA GLU A 138 1.47 8.46 0.57
C GLU A 138 2.77 8.68 1.35
N GLN A 139 3.92 8.40 0.74
CA GLN A 139 5.22 8.61 1.36
C GLN A 139 5.47 10.11 1.64
N ALA A 140 5.22 11.00 0.68
CA ALA A 140 5.39 12.44 0.87
C ALA A 140 4.47 12.98 1.99
N THR A 141 3.28 12.40 2.12
CA THR A 141 2.32 12.69 3.20
C THR A 141 2.88 12.25 4.56
N ASN A 142 3.39 11.03 4.66
CA ASN A 142 4.01 10.51 5.89
C ASN A 142 5.27 11.30 6.28
N ASP A 143 6.12 11.63 5.32
CA ASP A 143 7.32 12.45 5.54
C ASP A 143 6.96 13.86 6.02
N SER A 144 5.86 14.42 5.51
CA SER A 144 5.33 15.71 5.98
C SER A 144 4.86 15.65 7.43
N LEU A 145 4.17 14.57 7.84
CA LEU A 145 3.80 14.34 9.25
C LEU A 145 5.04 14.19 10.14
N GLU A 146 6.06 13.44 9.69
CA GLU A 146 7.31 13.26 10.43
C GLU A 146 8.06 14.60 10.62
N MET A 147 8.14 15.42 9.58
CA MET A 147 8.71 16.77 9.66
C MET A 147 7.90 17.69 10.58
N GLY A 148 6.57 17.60 10.54
CA GLY A 148 5.67 18.31 11.45
C GLY A 148 5.96 17.97 12.92
N ASN A 149 6.04 16.68 13.23
CA ASN A 149 6.38 16.17 14.56
C ASN A 149 7.75 16.67 15.04
N LYS A 150 8.77 16.64 14.18
CA LYS A 150 10.10 17.17 14.50
C LYS A 150 10.08 18.67 14.80
N ARG A 151 9.28 19.45 14.07
CA ARG A 151 9.14 20.91 14.27
C ARG A 151 8.46 21.24 15.58
N ILE A 152 7.37 20.56 15.94
CA ILE A 152 6.69 20.82 17.21
C ILE A 152 7.56 20.40 18.40
N ALA A 153 8.24 19.25 18.33
CA ALA A 153 9.19 18.82 19.36
C ALA A 153 10.34 19.82 19.57
N ALA A 154 10.81 20.47 18.49
CA ALA A 154 11.80 21.54 18.60
C ALA A 154 11.23 22.80 19.26
N ALA A 155 9.98 23.17 18.95
CA ALA A 155 9.31 24.30 19.57
C ALA A 155 9.04 24.09 21.07
N GLU A 156 8.65 22.87 21.47
CA GLU A 156 8.51 22.47 22.88
C GLU A 156 9.84 22.61 23.64
N LYS A 157 10.94 22.09 23.07
CA LYS A 157 12.28 22.23 23.66
C LYS A 157 12.70 23.69 23.81
N ALA A 158 12.45 24.51 22.80
CA ALA A 158 12.78 25.93 22.86
C ALA A 158 11.96 26.67 23.92
N PHE A 159 10.66 26.38 24.00
CA PHE A 159 9.77 26.98 25.01
C PHE A 159 10.16 26.54 26.43
N ALA A 160 10.46 25.26 26.62
CA ALA A 160 10.91 24.72 27.90
C ALA A 160 12.19 25.40 28.37
N ALA A 161 13.19 25.51 27.49
CA ALA A 161 14.45 26.20 27.79
C ALA A 161 14.22 27.68 28.15
N LYS A 162 13.35 28.37 27.41
CA LYS A 162 13.03 29.78 27.64
C LYS A 162 12.39 30.03 29.01
N TYR A 163 11.55 29.11 29.48
CA TYR A 163 10.79 29.26 30.72
C TYR A 163 11.29 28.38 31.88
N GLY A 164 12.47 27.77 31.75
CA GLY A 164 13.08 26.96 32.81
C GLY A 164 12.31 25.69 33.14
N VAL A 165 11.56 25.14 32.18
CA VAL A 165 10.86 23.85 32.35
C VAL A 165 11.85 22.73 32.11
N THR A 166 11.96 21.81 33.07
CA THR A 166 12.73 20.58 32.87
C THR A 166 11.90 19.58 32.09
N LEU A 167 12.33 19.24 30.88
CA LEU A 167 11.70 18.19 30.10
C LEU A 167 12.14 16.83 30.61
N ILE A 168 11.19 16.02 31.04
CA ILE A 168 11.42 14.59 31.25
C ILE A 168 11.40 13.95 29.87
N SER A 169 12.58 13.86 29.25
CA SER A 169 12.79 13.26 27.94
C SER A 169 12.69 11.74 28.04
N GLU A 170 11.48 11.21 28.13
CA GLU A 170 11.21 9.81 27.85
C GLU A 170 10.60 9.73 26.45
N ARG A 171 11.19 8.91 25.58
CA ARG A 171 10.51 8.48 24.36
C ARG A 171 9.13 7.97 24.78
N THR A 172 8.08 8.56 24.23
CA THR A 172 6.73 8.07 24.52
C THR A 172 6.54 6.79 23.70
N GLU A 173 5.93 5.78 24.30
CA GLU A 173 5.56 4.54 23.59
C GLU A 173 4.79 4.85 22.29
N LEU A 174 3.98 5.90 22.31
CA LEU A 174 3.25 6.39 21.14
C LEU A 174 4.19 6.91 20.04
N GLY A 175 5.18 7.73 20.39
CA GLY A 175 6.16 8.26 19.44
C GLY A 175 7.03 7.17 18.82
N ASP A 176 7.48 6.20 19.62
CA ASP A 176 8.25 5.05 19.11
C ASP A 176 7.44 4.20 18.13
N LYS A 177 6.14 4.00 18.41
CA LYS A 177 5.24 3.28 17.49
C LYS A 177 5.03 4.02 16.18
N MET A 178 4.85 5.34 16.21
CA MET A 178 4.72 6.16 14.99
C MET A 178 5.99 6.12 14.13
N GLU A 179 7.16 6.20 14.77
CA GLU A 179 8.44 6.09 14.05
C GLU A 179 8.62 4.70 13.42
N ALA A 180 8.26 3.64 14.16
CA ALA A 180 8.31 2.27 13.65
C ALA A 180 7.41 2.08 12.42
N THR A 181 6.15 2.54 12.46
CA THR A 181 5.24 2.53 11.31
C THR A 181 5.85 3.24 10.11
N GLY A 182 6.39 4.45 10.28
CA GLY A 182 6.97 5.20 9.16
C GLY A 182 8.17 4.49 8.50
N ARG A 183 9.00 3.77 9.27
CA ARG A 183 10.09 2.96 8.71
C ARG A 183 9.56 1.74 7.97
N GLU A 184 8.59 1.07 8.56
CA GLU A 184 7.94 -0.13 8.04
C GLU A 184 7.29 0.15 6.67
N THR A 185 6.43 1.17 6.59
CA THR A 185 5.72 1.54 5.34
C THR A 185 6.70 1.86 4.21
N ARG A 186 7.75 2.65 4.48
CA ARG A 186 8.78 2.96 3.46
C ARG A 186 9.53 1.72 2.96
N TYR A 187 9.76 0.75 3.83
CA TYR A 187 10.38 -0.51 3.42
C TYR A 187 9.42 -1.34 2.58
N HIS A 188 8.18 -1.50 3.06
CA HIS A 188 7.10 -2.19 2.38
C HIS A 188 6.92 -1.66 0.95
N ASP A 189 6.65 -0.36 0.78
CA ASP A 189 6.32 0.25 -0.52
C ASP A 189 7.43 0.07 -1.54
N LYS A 190 8.69 0.14 -1.07
CA LYS A 190 9.86 -0.10 -1.91
C LYS A 190 9.90 -1.52 -2.44
N VAL A 191 9.58 -2.53 -1.62
CA VAL A 191 9.58 -3.93 -2.06
C VAL A 191 8.33 -4.23 -2.89
N TYR A 192 7.17 -3.71 -2.48
CA TYR A 192 5.90 -3.83 -3.18
C TYR A 192 6.00 -3.33 -4.62
N LEU A 193 6.62 -2.16 -4.85
CA LEU A 193 6.79 -1.62 -6.21
C LEU A 193 7.61 -2.53 -7.14
N LEU A 194 8.58 -3.28 -6.60
CA LEU A 194 9.36 -4.23 -7.42
C LEU A 194 8.49 -5.40 -7.86
N PHE A 195 7.68 -5.93 -6.94
CA PHE A 195 6.73 -7.00 -7.21
C PHE A 195 5.64 -6.52 -8.19
N TYR A 196 4.96 -5.42 -7.85
CA TYR A 196 3.84 -4.89 -8.60
C TYR A 196 4.21 -4.58 -10.05
N LYS A 197 5.40 -4.00 -10.29
CA LYS A 197 5.89 -3.73 -11.64
C LYS A 197 5.95 -4.97 -12.52
N CYS A 198 6.46 -6.07 -11.98
CA CYS A 198 6.56 -7.33 -12.72
C CYS A 198 5.19 -8.00 -12.86
N ASN A 199 4.37 -7.98 -11.79
CA ASN A 199 3.03 -8.54 -11.81
C ASN A 199 2.13 -7.85 -12.85
N TRP A 200 2.23 -6.53 -12.99
CA TRP A 200 1.50 -5.77 -13.99
C TRP A 200 1.90 -6.18 -15.42
N GLU A 201 3.20 -6.27 -15.71
CA GLU A 201 3.69 -6.74 -17.02
C GLU A 201 3.28 -8.20 -17.30
N ASP A 202 3.23 -9.07 -16.29
CA ASP A 202 2.72 -10.43 -16.44
C ASP A 202 1.21 -10.46 -16.80
N ASN A 203 0.40 -9.59 -16.21
CA ASN A 203 -1.00 -9.44 -16.60
C ASN A 203 -1.12 -8.99 -18.07
N GLN A 204 -0.27 -8.05 -18.50
CA GLN A 204 -0.20 -7.61 -19.90
C GLN A 204 0.26 -8.74 -20.84
N LEU A 205 1.17 -9.60 -20.37
CA LEU A 205 1.65 -10.76 -21.13
C LEU A 205 0.53 -11.78 -21.32
N THR A 206 -0.20 -12.07 -20.24
CA THR A 206 -1.37 -12.96 -20.26
C THR A 206 -2.43 -12.46 -21.23
N GLU A 207 -2.73 -11.16 -21.21
CA GLU A 207 -3.66 -10.54 -22.16
C GLU A 207 -3.18 -10.71 -23.62
N ALA A 208 -1.90 -10.44 -23.88
CA ALA A 208 -1.31 -10.56 -25.21
C ALA A 208 -1.33 -12.01 -25.73
N VAL A 209 -1.07 -12.99 -24.85
CA VAL A 209 -1.16 -14.43 -25.15
C VAL A 209 -2.60 -14.81 -25.50
N ASN A 210 -3.59 -14.37 -24.72
CA ASN A 210 -5.00 -14.64 -24.99
C ASN A 210 -5.46 -14.03 -26.32
N GLN A 211 -4.91 -12.88 -26.71
CA GLN A 211 -5.16 -12.24 -28.00
C GLN A 211 -4.33 -12.85 -29.16
N LYS A 212 -3.45 -13.83 -28.87
CA LYS A 212 -2.47 -14.38 -29.83
C LYS A 212 -1.62 -13.31 -30.52
N ASN A 213 -1.37 -12.19 -29.85
CA ASN A 213 -0.67 -11.06 -30.42
C ASN A 213 0.84 -11.21 -30.21
N VAL A 214 1.50 -11.96 -31.11
CA VAL A 214 2.94 -12.29 -31.02
C VAL A 214 3.81 -11.05 -30.86
N THR A 215 3.52 -9.96 -31.58
CA THR A 215 4.26 -8.69 -31.45
C THR A 215 4.18 -8.13 -30.04
N LYS A 216 2.98 -8.10 -29.45
CA LYS A 216 2.78 -7.59 -28.09
C LYS A 216 3.39 -8.53 -27.05
N ILE A 217 3.33 -9.85 -27.26
CA ILE A 217 3.99 -10.83 -26.39
C ILE A 217 5.50 -10.56 -26.32
N GLU A 218 6.18 -10.39 -27.45
CA GLU A 218 7.61 -10.12 -27.48
C GLU A 218 7.98 -8.77 -26.83
N GLN A 219 7.16 -7.74 -27.02
CA GLN A 219 7.35 -6.44 -26.35
C GLN A 219 7.24 -6.56 -24.83
N VAL A 220 6.15 -7.16 -24.35
CA VAL A 220 5.85 -7.25 -22.91
C VAL A 220 6.84 -8.19 -22.21
N ARG A 221 7.15 -9.36 -22.78
CA ARG A 221 8.13 -10.27 -22.16
C ARG A 221 9.51 -9.63 -22.02
N SER A 222 9.91 -8.75 -22.96
CA SER A 222 11.18 -8.04 -22.87
C SER A 222 11.18 -7.03 -21.73
N ALA A 223 10.06 -6.34 -21.49
CA ALA A 223 9.90 -5.43 -20.37
C ALA A 223 9.88 -6.20 -19.04
N LEU A 224 9.08 -7.27 -18.95
CA LEU A 224 8.99 -8.16 -17.79
C LEU A 224 10.36 -8.69 -17.37
N GLY A 225 11.12 -9.26 -18.30
CA GLY A 225 12.46 -9.80 -18.04
C GLY A 225 13.44 -8.72 -17.57
N LYS A 226 13.41 -7.54 -18.20
CA LYS A 226 14.22 -6.38 -17.78
C LYS A 226 13.90 -5.97 -16.34
N TYR A 227 12.63 -5.76 -16.01
CA TYR A 227 12.21 -5.32 -14.68
C TYR A 227 12.49 -6.36 -13.61
N ALA A 228 12.31 -7.64 -13.90
CA ALA A 228 12.67 -8.71 -12.99
C ALA A 228 14.18 -8.70 -12.68
N ILE A 229 15.04 -8.52 -13.70
CA ILE A 229 16.50 -8.43 -13.50
C ILE A 229 16.88 -7.18 -12.67
N GLU A 230 16.29 -6.03 -12.97
CA GLU A 230 16.54 -4.79 -12.22
C GLU A 230 16.09 -4.92 -10.76
N GLY A 231 14.89 -5.45 -10.52
CA GLY A 231 14.38 -5.64 -9.17
C GLY A 231 15.19 -6.66 -8.36
N LEU A 232 15.64 -7.75 -8.96
CA LEU A 232 16.55 -8.71 -8.29
C LEU A 232 17.86 -8.05 -7.83
N LYS A 233 18.46 -7.18 -8.66
CA LYS A 233 19.65 -6.41 -8.28
C LYS A 233 19.38 -5.46 -7.12
N VAL A 234 18.21 -4.82 -7.08
CA VAL A 234 17.82 -3.97 -5.95
C VAL A 234 17.72 -4.82 -4.68
N LEU A 235 17.06 -5.97 -4.75
CA LEU A 235 16.91 -6.89 -3.61
C LEU A 235 18.25 -7.44 -3.09
N ASP A 236 19.28 -7.59 -3.93
CA ASP A 236 20.62 -8.05 -3.52
C ASP A 236 21.32 -7.08 -2.56
N THR A 237 20.98 -5.80 -2.66
CA THR A 237 21.57 -4.74 -1.82
C THR A 237 20.62 -4.26 -0.72
N LEU A 238 19.38 -4.72 -0.74
CA LEU A 238 18.36 -4.33 0.22
C LEU A 238 18.63 -5.02 1.57
N LYS A 239 18.80 -4.22 2.62
CA LYS A 239 18.92 -4.74 3.98
C LYS A 239 17.57 -5.25 4.47
N ALA A 240 17.57 -6.36 5.19
CA ALA A 240 16.39 -6.86 5.87
C ALA A 240 15.81 -5.82 6.84
N PHE A 241 14.49 -5.78 6.96
CA PHE A 241 13.79 -4.87 7.88
C PHE A 241 13.80 -5.47 9.28
N ASP A 242 14.48 -4.82 10.23
CA ASP A 242 14.62 -5.32 11.61
C ASP A 242 15.05 -6.80 11.70
N ASN A 243 15.95 -7.22 10.80
CA ASN A 243 16.43 -8.60 10.58
C ASN A 243 15.40 -9.58 9.99
N ASP A 244 14.21 -9.11 9.62
CA ASP A 244 13.21 -9.86 8.87
C ASP A 244 13.40 -9.67 7.35
N GLY A 245 13.82 -10.74 6.69
CA GLY A 245 14.00 -10.78 5.22
C GLY A 245 12.79 -11.35 4.46
N SER A 246 11.70 -11.70 5.14
CA SER A 246 10.56 -12.45 4.57
C SER A 246 9.98 -11.78 3.32
N LEU A 247 9.61 -10.51 3.41
CA LEU A 247 9.01 -9.77 2.30
C LEU A 247 9.95 -9.67 1.09
N ALA A 248 11.24 -9.37 1.32
CA ALA A 248 12.24 -9.31 0.26
C ALA A 248 12.47 -10.67 -0.42
N ASN A 249 12.41 -11.76 0.35
CA ASN A 249 12.55 -13.11 -0.17
C ASN A 249 11.34 -13.55 -0.99
N ALA A 250 10.12 -13.24 -0.54
CA ALA A 250 8.90 -13.48 -1.31
C ALA A 250 8.91 -12.69 -2.63
N CYS A 251 9.32 -11.42 -2.60
CA CYS A 251 9.55 -10.62 -3.79
C CYS A 251 10.55 -11.31 -4.73
N ARG A 252 11.72 -11.71 -4.22
CA ARG A 252 12.76 -12.39 -4.99
C ARG A 252 12.26 -13.67 -5.67
N GLN A 253 11.43 -14.45 -5.00
CA GLN A 253 10.80 -15.64 -5.58
C GLN A 253 9.91 -15.27 -6.76
N ALA A 254 9.03 -14.28 -6.60
CA ALA A 254 8.17 -13.80 -7.67
C ALA A 254 8.97 -13.25 -8.87
N LEU A 255 9.97 -12.40 -8.63
CA LEU A 255 10.80 -11.85 -9.70
C LEU A 255 11.62 -12.94 -10.42
N SER A 256 12.07 -13.98 -9.71
CA SER A 256 12.77 -15.11 -10.33
C SER A 256 11.85 -15.93 -11.24
N PHE A 257 10.59 -16.11 -10.83
CA PHE A 257 9.56 -16.70 -11.66
C PHE A 257 9.31 -15.84 -12.91
N TYR A 258 9.03 -14.54 -12.75
CA TYR A 258 8.79 -13.62 -13.87
C TYR A 258 9.94 -13.53 -14.85
N LYS A 259 11.18 -13.58 -14.35
CA LYS A 259 12.37 -13.66 -15.19
C LYS A 259 12.38 -14.95 -16.03
N THR A 260 12.07 -16.09 -15.40
CA THR A 260 12.02 -17.39 -16.09
C THR A 260 10.91 -17.42 -17.12
N GLU A 261 9.75 -16.89 -16.77
CA GLU A 261 8.61 -16.73 -17.66
C GLU A 261 8.99 -15.93 -18.90
N ALA A 262 9.54 -14.73 -18.69
CA ALA A 262 10.02 -13.88 -19.75
C ALA A 262 11.02 -14.63 -20.60
N ASP A 263 12.16 -15.06 -20.05
CA ASP A 263 13.31 -15.54 -20.81
C ASP A 263 13.09 -16.89 -21.50
N THR A 264 12.22 -17.75 -20.96
CA THR A 264 12.15 -19.15 -21.38
C THR A 264 10.76 -19.66 -21.73
N GLN A 265 9.70 -19.22 -21.04
CA GLN A 265 8.36 -19.79 -21.23
C GLN A 265 7.57 -19.02 -22.29
N ALA A 266 7.58 -17.68 -22.25
CA ALA A 266 6.92 -16.84 -23.24
C ALA A 266 7.41 -17.12 -24.70
N PRO A 267 8.71 -17.33 -24.97
CA PRO A 267 9.17 -17.75 -26.30
C PRO A 267 8.57 -19.07 -26.80
N LYS A 268 8.23 -20.01 -25.90
CA LYS A 268 7.57 -21.27 -26.29
C LYS A 268 6.12 -21.03 -26.72
N LEU A 269 5.46 -20.04 -26.11
CA LEU A 269 4.11 -19.64 -26.50
C LEU A 269 4.11 -18.98 -27.88
N THR A 270 5.09 -18.11 -28.17
CA THR A 270 5.21 -17.47 -29.49
C THR A 270 5.59 -18.46 -30.58
N ASP A 271 6.49 -19.41 -30.30
CA ASP A 271 6.83 -20.51 -31.21
C ASP A 271 5.59 -21.34 -31.60
N TYR A 272 4.70 -21.63 -30.65
CA TYR A 272 3.42 -22.28 -30.95
C TYR A 272 2.55 -21.45 -31.91
N PHE A 273 2.35 -20.16 -31.64
CA PHE A 273 1.52 -19.31 -32.50
C PHE A 273 2.09 -19.18 -33.93
N MET A 274 3.42 -19.10 -34.06
CA MET A 274 4.07 -19.09 -35.38
C MET A 274 3.85 -20.41 -36.13
N LYS A 275 3.96 -21.56 -35.46
CA LYS A 275 3.70 -22.87 -36.05
C LYS A 275 2.23 -23.07 -36.39
N GLU A 276 1.32 -22.57 -35.56
CA GLU A 276 -0.13 -22.57 -35.80
C GLU A 276 -0.45 -21.80 -37.09
N GLU A 277 0.11 -20.59 -37.26
CA GLU A 277 -0.07 -19.79 -38.46
C GLU A 277 0.50 -20.49 -39.71
N ALA A 278 1.72 -21.03 -39.61
CA ALA A 278 2.37 -21.75 -40.71
C ALA A 278 1.57 -22.98 -41.13
N PHE A 279 1.07 -23.77 -40.17
CA PHE A 279 0.24 -24.94 -40.43
C PHE A 279 -1.09 -24.56 -41.06
N ASN A 280 -1.74 -23.49 -40.61
CA ASN A 280 -3.00 -23.02 -41.20
C ASN A 280 -2.83 -22.61 -42.67
N LYS A 281 -1.71 -21.97 -43.04
CA LYS A 281 -1.37 -21.66 -44.44
C LYS A 281 -1.15 -22.92 -45.27
N LEU A 282 -0.41 -23.88 -44.73
CA LEU A 282 -0.15 -25.17 -45.36
C LEU A 282 -1.46 -25.95 -45.59
N LYS A 283 -2.35 -25.96 -44.59
CA LYS A 283 -3.67 -26.57 -44.69
C LYS A 283 -4.54 -25.92 -45.74
N ALA A 284 -4.61 -24.58 -45.78
CA ALA A 284 -5.37 -23.88 -46.81
C ALA A 284 -4.86 -24.21 -48.23
N THR A 285 -3.54 -24.32 -48.40
CA THR A 285 -2.92 -24.69 -49.68
C THR A 285 -3.28 -26.13 -50.09
N MET A 286 -3.27 -27.07 -49.13
CA MET A 286 -3.62 -28.46 -49.37
C MET A 286 -5.11 -28.65 -49.66
N ASP A 287 -5.98 -27.92 -48.96
CA ASP A 287 -7.43 -27.95 -49.13
C ASP A 287 -7.88 -27.35 -50.48
N ALA A 288 -7.12 -26.39 -51.01
CA ALA A 288 -7.39 -25.79 -52.32
C ALA A 288 -7.07 -26.71 -53.50
N LYS A 289 -6.27 -27.77 -53.31
CA LYS A 289 -5.94 -28.77 -54.34
C LYS A 289 -6.94 -29.92 -54.30
N SER A 290 -7.50 -30.29 -55.46
CA SER A 290 -8.27 -31.52 -55.60
C SER A 290 -7.38 -32.75 -55.42
N ALA A 291 -7.98 -33.91 -55.14
CA ALA A 291 -7.23 -35.12 -54.80
C ALA A 291 -6.24 -35.55 -55.90
N ASP A 292 -6.61 -35.38 -57.17
CA ASP A 292 -5.81 -35.65 -58.36
C ASP A 292 -4.69 -34.63 -58.61
N GLN A 293 -4.77 -33.44 -58.00
CA GLN A 293 -3.77 -32.37 -58.12
C GLN A 293 -2.72 -32.40 -57.00
N ARG A 294 -2.90 -33.25 -55.98
CA ARG A 294 -1.97 -33.37 -54.85
C ARG A 294 -0.77 -34.24 -55.24
N THR A 295 0.41 -33.72 -55.01
CA THR A 295 1.66 -34.48 -55.17
C THR A 295 2.04 -35.19 -53.87
N GLN A 296 2.89 -36.21 -53.96
CA GLN A 296 3.46 -36.84 -52.76
C GLN A 296 4.19 -35.82 -51.87
N GLN A 297 4.88 -34.86 -52.49
CA GLN A 297 5.55 -33.77 -51.76
C GLN A 297 4.57 -32.90 -50.97
N ASP A 298 3.37 -32.63 -51.51
CA ASP A 298 2.32 -31.90 -50.78
C ASP A 298 1.85 -32.69 -49.55
N VAL A 299 1.65 -34.00 -49.71
CA VAL A 299 1.23 -34.90 -48.63
C VAL A 299 2.31 -34.99 -47.55
N ASP A 300 3.58 -35.15 -47.94
CA ASP A 300 4.71 -35.24 -47.01
C ASP A 300 4.91 -33.93 -46.24
N ALA A 301 4.82 -32.80 -46.92
CA ALA A 301 4.90 -31.48 -46.28
C ALA A 301 3.74 -31.28 -45.29
N TYR A 302 2.51 -31.62 -45.68
CA TYR A 302 1.34 -31.55 -44.81
C TYR A 302 1.50 -32.44 -43.57
N ASN A 303 1.89 -33.71 -43.75
CA ASN A 303 2.11 -34.66 -42.66
C ASN A 303 3.23 -34.19 -41.70
N LYS A 304 4.31 -33.61 -42.24
CA LYS A 304 5.35 -32.97 -41.43
C LYS A 304 4.78 -31.81 -40.61
N GLY A 305 4.00 -30.93 -41.24
CA GLY A 305 3.32 -29.82 -40.55
C GLY A 305 2.38 -30.29 -39.44
N VAL A 306 1.63 -31.38 -39.66
CA VAL A 306 0.78 -32.03 -38.64
C VAL A 306 1.62 -32.48 -37.44
N ASN A 307 2.77 -33.13 -37.68
CA ASN A 307 3.64 -33.57 -36.59
C ASN A 307 4.23 -32.39 -35.80
N GLU A 308 4.66 -31.33 -36.50
CA GLU A 308 5.22 -30.13 -35.88
C GLU A 308 4.19 -29.38 -35.03
N ILE A 309 2.97 -29.18 -35.54
CA ILE A 309 1.91 -28.51 -34.77
C ILE A 309 1.45 -29.35 -33.59
N ASN A 310 1.34 -30.68 -33.74
CA ASN A 310 0.96 -31.56 -32.62
C ASN A 310 2.00 -31.50 -31.48
N ALA A 311 3.29 -31.48 -31.80
CA ALA A 311 4.35 -31.31 -30.81
C ALA A 311 4.31 -29.93 -30.14
N ALA A 312 4.04 -28.88 -30.93
CA ALA A 312 3.94 -27.51 -30.42
C ALA A 312 2.71 -27.32 -29.51
N VAL A 313 1.56 -27.91 -29.84
CA VAL A 313 0.35 -27.92 -29.00
C VAL A 313 0.64 -28.51 -27.62
N ASN A 314 1.33 -29.65 -27.57
CA ASN A 314 1.69 -30.28 -26.29
C ASN A 314 2.59 -29.36 -25.44
N THR A 315 3.59 -28.74 -26.07
CA THR A 315 4.50 -27.81 -25.41
C THR A 315 3.76 -26.57 -24.91
N TYR A 316 2.87 -26.00 -25.73
CA TYR A 316 2.03 -24.86 -25.37
C TYR A 316 1.15 -25.17 -24.17
N ASN A 317 0.42 -26.30 -24.20
CA ASN A 317 -0.49 -26.70 -23.13
C ASN A 317 0.26 -26.87 -21.80
N GLN A 318 1.39 -27.58 -21.82
CA GLN A 318 2.22 -27.76 -20.62
C GLN A 318 2.76 -26.43 -20.10
N THR A 319 3.32 -25.60 -20.99
CA THR A 319 3.89 -24.30 -20.60
C THR A 319 2.82 -23.40 -20.01
N ASN A 320 1.63 -23.36 -20.60
CA ASN A 320 0.51 -22.56 -20.10
C ASN A 320 0.03 -23.05 -18.74
N GLN A 321 -0.03 -24.37 -18.52
CA GLN A 321 -0.36 -24.94 -17.22
C GLN A 321 0.68 -24.60 -16.16
N ASP A 322 1.98 -24.74 -16.47
CA ASP A 322 3.09 -24.41 -15.57
C ASP A 322 3.08 -22.93 -15.20
N LEU A 323 2.84 -22.05 -16.18
CA LEU A 323 2.73 -20.61 -15.95
C LEU A 323 1.56 -20.26 -15.04
N ASN A 324 0.38 -20.83 -15.28
CA ASN A 324 -0.80 -20.56 -14.44
C ASN A 324 -0.60 -21.04 -13.00
N ASN A 325 0.01 -22.22 -12.81
CA ASN A 325 0.34 -22.71 -11.48
C ASN A 325 1.40 -21.82 -10.80
N GLY A 326 2.47 -21.49 -11.52
CA GLY A 326 3.54 -20.64 -10.98
C GLY A 326 3.06 -19.24 -10.59
N ARG A 327 2.19 -18.62 -11.41
CA ARG A 327 1.53 -17.34 -11.07
C ARG A 327 0.73 -17.44 -9.78
N ASN A 328 -0.13 -18.45 -9.67
CA ASN A 328 -0.92 -18.67 -8.46
C ASN A 328 -0.02 -18.83 -7.23
N ASP A 329 1.07 -19.61 -7.36
CA ASP A 329 2.00 -19.86 -6.27
C ASP A 329 2.71 -18.57 -5.81
N VAL A 330 3.26 -17.78 -6.74
CA VAL A 330 3.99 -16.55 -6.38
C VAL A 330 3.06 -15.46 -5.86
N ILE A 331 1.85 -15.32 -6.42
CA ILE A 331 0.85 -14.34 -5.95
C ILE A 331 0.34 -14.71 -4.55
N ASN A 332 0.00 -15.99 -4.32
CA ASN A 332 -0.46 -16.44 -3.01
C ASN A 332 0.66 -16.31 -1.95
N THR A 333 1.89 -16.65 -2.32
CA THR A 333 3.05 -16.51 -1.43
C THR A 333 3.31 -15.04 -1.09
N TRP A 334 3.27 -14.15 -2.09
CA TRP A 334 3.40 -12.71 -1.90
C TRP A 334 2.34 -12.19 -0.92
N ASN A 335 1.05 -12.39 -1.25
CA ASN A 335 -0.07 -11.89 -0.45
C ASN A 335 -0.05 -12.39 1.00
N ALA A 336 0.28 -13.66 1.20
CA ALA A 336 0.38 -14.24 2.54
C ALA A 336 1.55 -13.64 3.34
N THR A 337 2.72 -13.49 2.69
CA THR A 337 3.93 -12.95 3.32
C THR A 337 3.79 -11.47 3.62
N GLU A 338 3.27 -10.68 2.67
CA GLU A 338 2.98 -9.26 2.84
C GLU A 338 2.05 -9.04 4.02
N LYS A 339 0.90 -9.73 4.04
CA LYS A 339 -0.03 -9.63 5.16
C LYS A 339 0.61 -9.98 6.50
N GLN A 340 1.40 -11.05 6.57
CA GLN A 340 2.09 -11.45 7.79
C GLN A 340 3.15 -10.41 8.20
N PHE A 341 3.88 -9.86 7.24
CA PHE A 341 4.88 -8.82 7.48
C PHE A 341 4.24 -7.56 8.07
N MET A 342 3.15 -7.07 7.44
CA MET A 342 2.38 -5.92 7.95
C MET A 342 1.85 -6.19 9.36
N ASP A 343 1.33 -7.40 9.62
CA ASP A 343 0.79 -7.81 10.92
C ASP A 343 1.84 -7.81 12.04
N ILE A 344 3.06 -8.28 11.73
CA ILE A 344 4.17 -8.36 12.69
C ILE A 344 4.77 -6.98 12.97
N HIS A 345 5.01 -6.19 11.93
CA HIS A 345 5.82 -4.96 12.04
C HIS A 345 5.00 -3.69 12.27
N THR A 346 3.69 -3.71 11.98
CA THR A 346 2.81 -2.59 12.34
C THR A 346 2.39 -2.69 13.80
N PRO A 347 2.67 -1.68 14.64
CA PRO A 347 2.28 -1.73 16.04
C PRO A 347 0.78 -1.89 16.27
N TYR A 348 0.43 -2.73 17.23
CA TYR A 348 -0.94 -2.83 17.73
C TYR A 348 -1.27 -1.63 18.62
N TYR A 349 -2.40 -0.99 18.32
CA TYR A 349 -2.93 0.16 19.05
C TYR A 349 -4.45 0.01 19.22
N LYS A 350 -4.97 0.44 20.38
CA LYS A 350 -6.40 0.30 20.74
C LYS A 350 -7.04 1.65 20.96
#